data_AF-A0A538BA37-F1
#
_entry.id   AF-A0A538BA37-F1
#
_cell.length_a   1.000
_cell.length_b   1.000
_cell.length_c   1.000
_cell.angle_alpha   90.00
_cell.angle_beta   90.00
_cell.angle_gamma   90.00
#
_symmetry.space_group_name_H-M   'P 1'
#
loop_
_entity.id
_entity.type
_entity.pdbx_description
1 polymer ?
#
loop_
_entity_poly.entity_id
_entity_poly.type
_entity_poly.pdbx_seq_one_letter_code
_entity_poly.pdbx_strand_id
1 'polypeptide(L)'
;MPPVMVPDQPLPAGLENVGVGGEFYEMARRGRLATRRDELEAFLGGDRVLLASGGRLAADTVVFATGWRQSLPFLAPDLESAVLADGHFQLYRHILPPTEQRLGFVGYAASIACQLTSEVSAHWLSQHFLGELDLPSVDEMQEEVRRVTEWLTEVLPARPEGYFVGPYLVHHIDDLVTDMGLPTKRTSNFLTEYLGGFAPGRYRNLAEQRRRARGGDREGRHQRYVSASHVIGALAALTLVRVAARLYRRGCVAKLAKASPGSTLALRFGSGMAQPLRRF
;
A
#
# COMPACT_ATOMS: atom_id res chain seq x y z
N MET A 1 16.80 17.09 14.10
CA MET A 1 16.01 18.13 13.40
C MET A 1 16.44 19.49 13.92
N PRO A 2 16.69 20.50 13.08
CA PRO A 2 17.03 21.85 13.55
C PRO A 2 15.94 22.40 14.49
N PRO A 3 16.28 23.15 15.56
CA PRO A 3 15.28 23.66 16.51
C PRO A 3 14.15 24.46 15.86
N VAL A 4 14.47 25.26 14.84
CA VAL A 4 13.49 26.07 14.09
C VAL A 4 12.47 25.23 13.31
N MET A 5 12.73 23.94 13.09
CA MET A 5 11.80 23.02 12.43
C MET A 5 10.94 22.22 13.41
N VAL A 6 11.16 22.37 14.72
CA VAL A 6 10.29 21.78 15.73
C VAL A 6 9.02 22.63 15.78
N PRO A 7 7.84 22.04 15.54
CA PRO A 7 6.58 22.78 15.64
C PRO A 7 6.32 23.18 17.09
N ASP A 8 5.74 24.35 17.31
CA ASP A 8 5.45 24.87 18.66
C ASP A 8 4.29 24.13 19.33
N GLN A 9 3.47 23.46 18.51
CA GLN A 9 2.37 22.61 18.94
C GLN A 9 2.60 21.19 18.42
N PRO A 10 2.01 20.17 19.08
CA PRO A 10 2.00 18.81 18.54
C PRO A 10 1.49 18.82 17.10
N LEU A 11 2.08 17.99 16.25
CA LEU A 11 1.57 17.80 14.90
C LEU A 11 0.11 17.32 15.01
N PRO A 12 -0.82 17.90 14.23
CA PRO A 12 -2.20 17.41 14.20
C PRO A 12 -2.20 15.91 13.85
N ALA A 13 -3.13 15.17 14.44
CA ALA A 13 -3.34 13.77 14.08
C ALA A 13 -3.69 13.69 12.58
N GLY A 14 -3.14 12.70 11.88
CA GLY A 14 -3.35 12.56 10.42
C GLY A 14 -2.32 13.30 9.56
N LEU A 15 -1.18 13.73 10.11
CA LEU A 15 -0.17 14.42 9.30
C LEU A 15 0.48 13.50 8.25
N GLU A 16 -0.03 13.64 7.03
CA GLU A 16 0.48 13.04 5.81
C GLU A 16 1.26 14.07 5.00
N ASN A 17 2.49 14.32 5.44
CA ASN A 17 3.48 14.91 4.57
C ASN A 17 4.40 13.81 4.05
N VAL A 18 4.57 13.77 2.74
CA VAL A 18 5.66 13.03 2.09
C VAL A 18 6.94 13.45 2.82
N GLY A 19 7.57 12.50 3.50
CA GLY A 19 8.72 12.78 4.33
C GLY A 19 9.82 13.43 3.51
N VAL A 20 10.47 14.45 4.08
CA VAL A 20 11.66 15.01 3.46
C VAL A 20 12.79 13.99 3.63
N GLY A 21 13.53 13.72 2.54
CA GLY A 21 14.60 12.72 2.55
C GLY A 21 15.69 13.02 3.60
N GLY A 22 16.43 11.99 4.02
CA GLY A 22 17.48 12.12 5.06
C GLY A 22 18.54 13.18 4.75
N GLU A 23 18.84 13.38 3.47
CA GLU A 23 19.81 14.38 2.98
C GLU A 23 19.42 15.81 3.39
N PHE A 24 18.13 16.16 3.36
CA PHE A 24 17.67 17.48 3.77
C PHE A 24 18.06 17.77 5.23
N TYR A 25 17.79 16.82 6.12
CA TYR A 25 18.11 16.97 7.54
C TYR A 25 19.62 16.96 7.80
N GLU A 26 20.39 16.28 6.96
CA GLU A 26 21.85 16.29 7.00
C GLU A 26 22.41 17.66 6.57
N MET A 27 21.92 18.22 5.46
CA MET A 27 22.32 19.54 4.99
C MET A 27 21.98 20.64 6.00
N ALA A 28 20.78 20.58 6.61
CA ALA A 28 20.39 21.52 7.66
C ALA A 28 21.29 21.40 8.90
N ARG A 29 21.62 20.19 9.36
CA ARG A 29 22.55 19.97 10.48
C ARG A 29 23.97 20.46 10.20
N ARG A 30 24.43 20.36 8.95
CA ARG A 30 25.74 20.85 8.51
C ARG A 30 25.79 22.35 8.24
N GLY A 31 24.70 23.09 8.46
CA GLY A 31 24.61 24.52 8.19
C GLY A 31 24.61 24.88 6.70
N ARG A 32 24.38 23.89 5.80
CA ARG A 32 24.27 24.12 4.35
C ARG A 32 22.88 24.62 3.93
N LEU A 33 21.88 24.46 4.79
CA LEU A 33 20.54 25.00 4.63
C LEU A 33 20.19 25.85 5.85
N ALA A 34 19.77 27.10 5.61
CA ALA A 34 19.15 27.95 6.61
C ALA A 34 17.63 27.85 6.48
N THR A 35 16.98 27.24 7.47
CA THR A 35 15.51 27.11 7.51
C THR A 35 14.90 28.26 8.29
N ARG A 36 13.80 28.83 7.79
CA ARG A 36 13.03 29.89 8.46
C ARG A 36 11.54 29.52 8.42
N ARG A 37 10.83 29.75 9.53
CA ARG A 37 9.37 29.69 9.61
C ARG A 37 8.84 31.11 9.44
N ASP A 38 8.57 31.49 8.20
CA ASP A 38 8.12 32.83 7.82
C ASP A 38 7.46 32.76 6.44
N GLU A 39 6.77 33.83 6.05
CA GLU A 39 6.11 33.95 4.74
C GLU A 39 6.80 35.03 3.90
N LEU A 40 6.80 34.84 2.58
CA LEU A 40 7.26 35.85 1.64
C LEU A 40 6.18 36.92 1.49
N GLU A 41 6.46 38.16 1.89
CA GLU A 41 5.50 39.27 1.81
C GLU A 41 5.65 40.04 0.48
N ALA A 42 6.88 40.42 0.10
CA ALA A 42 7.10 41.20 -1.10
C ALA A 42 8.50 41.04 -1.69
N PHE A 43 8.63 41.28 -3.00
CA PHE A 43 9.91 41.53 -3.65
C PHE A 43 10.25 43.01 -3.53
N LEU A 44 11.38 43.34 -2.92
CA LEU A 44 11.78 44.74 -2.67
C LEU A 44 12.56 45.36 -3.86
N GLY A 45 12.74 44.61 -4.94
CA GLY A 45 13.66 44.97 -6.02
C GLY A 45 15.12 44.65 -5.67
N GLY A 46 15.97 44.59 -6.70
CA GLY A 46 17.35 44.11 -6.55
C GLY A 46 17.40 42.64 -6.13
N ASP A 47 18.24 42.32 -5.15
CA ASP A 47 18.49 40.98 -4.63
C ASP A 47 17.76 40.71 -3.31
N ARG A 48 16.64 41.39 -3.01
CA ARG A 48 16.02 41.33 -1.67
C ARG A 48 14.53 41.00 -1.68
N VAL A 49 14.14 40.22 -0.67
CA VAL A 49 12.76 39.93 -0.31
C VAL A 49 12.43 40.42 1.09
N LEU A 50 11.17 40.84 1.27
CA LEU A 50 10.54 41.14 2.56
C LEU A 50 9.79 39.89 3.04
N LEU A 51 10.00 39.54 4.30
CA LEU A 51 9.26 38.50 4.99
C LEU A 51 8.15 39.12 5.83
N ALA A 52 7.07 38.38 6.06
CA ALA A 52 5.90 38.86 6.82
C ALA A 52 6.24 39.28 8.27
N SER A 53 7.31 38.73 8.85
CA SER A 53 7.86 39.19 10.13
C SER A 53 8.50 40.59 10.09
N GLY A 54 8.57 41.23 8.92
CA GLY A 54 9.34 42.44 8.64
C GLY A 54 10.82 42.18 8.30
N GLY A 55 11.26 40.92 8.35
CA GLY A 55 12.62 40.52 8.03
C GLY A 55 12.98 40.75 6.56
N ARG A 56 14.25 41.07 6.28
CA ARG A 56 14.75 41.19 4.90
C ARG A 56 15.79 40.12 4.62
N LEU A 57 15.68 39.45 3.48
CA LEU A 57 16.60 38.40 3.05
C LEU A 57 17.17 38.73 1.68
N ALA A 58 18.48 38.53 1.52
CA ALA A 58 19.12 38.59 0.21
C ALA A 58 18.93 37.25 -0.52
N ALA A 59 18.51 37.28 -1.78
CA ALA A 59 18.27 36.13 -2.62
C ALA A 59 18.49 36.48 -4.10
N ASP A 60 19.45 35.80 -4.73
CA ASP A 60 19.68 35.88 -6.18
C ASP A 60 18.59 35.13 -6.98
N THR A 61 17.91 34.17 -6.34
CA THR A 61 16.88 33.33 -6.95
C THR A 61 15.84 32.93 -5.91
N VAL A 62 14.57 33.02 -6.30
CA VAL A 62 13.44 32.54 -5.51
C VAL A 62 12.74 31.42 -6.28
N VAL A 63 12.56 30.27 -5.64
CA VAL A 63 11.89 29.11 -6.21
C VAL A 63 10.58 28.86 -5.46
N PHE A 64 9.45 28.98 -6.15
CA PHE A 64 8.13 28.68 -5.59
C PHE A 64 7.87 27.18 -5.64
N ALA A 65 8.12 26.49 -4.53
CA ALA A 65 7.81 25.06 -4.36
C ALA A 65 6.42 24.85 -3.74
N THR A 66 5.41 25.59 -4.22
CA THR A 66 4.06 25.71 -3.60
C THR A 66 3.01 24.73 -4.15
N GLY A 67 3.44 23.68 -4.87
CA GLY A 67 2.54 22.65 -5.41
C GLY A 67 1.95 22.98 -6.77
N TRP A 68 0.80 22.37 -7.08
CA TRP A 68 0.15 22.39 -8.41
C TRP A 68 -1.36 22.54 -8.27
N ARG A 69 -2.00 23.13 -9.29
CA ARG A 69 -3.45 23.09 -9.47
C ARG A 69 -3.81 22.12 -10.60
N GLN A 70 -4.91 21.42 -10.44
CA GLN A 70 -5.43 20.52 -11.47
C GLN A 70 -6.45 21.27 -12.33
N SER A 71 -6.41 21.07 -13.65
CA SER A 71 -7.39 21.63 -14.59
C SER A 71 -7.60 20.67 -15.76
N LEU A 72 -8.79 20.73 -16.38
CA LEU A 72 -9.19 19.82 -17.46
C LEU A 72 -9.65 20.61 -18.70
N PRO A 73 -8.76 21.41 -19.33
CA PRO A 73 -9.15 22.34 -20.41
C PRO A 73 -9.66 21.65 -21.69
N PHE A 74 -9.61 20.32 -21.74
CA PHE A 74 -10.13 19.52 -22.84
C PHE A 74 -11.58 19.06 -22.64
N LEU A 75 -12.16 19.24 -21.44
CA LEU A 75 -13.57 18.95 -21.19
C LEU A 75 -14.45 20.11 -21.63
N ALA A 76 -15.66 19.79 -22.10
CA ALA A 76 -16.68 20.82 -22.33
C ALA A 76 -17.12 21.44 -20.99
N PRO A 77 -17.51 22.72 -20.95
CA PRO A 77 -17.88 23.40 -19.69
C PRO A 77 -18.96 22.67 -18.86
N ASP A 78 -19.96 22.09 -19.53
CA ASP A 78 -21.03 21.35 -18.83
C ASP A 78 -20.49 20.08 -18.15
N LEU A 79 -19.55 19.39 -18.81
CA LEU A 79 -18.91 18.19 -18.28
C LEU A 79 -17.89 18.53 -17.19
N GLU A 80 -17.14 19.62 -17.34
CA GLU A 80 -16.25 20.13 -16.29
C GLU A 80 -17.05 20.46 -15.03
N SER A 81 -18.17 21.18 -15.17
CA SER A 81 -19.06 21.53 -14.04
C SER A 81 -19.70 20.31 -13.37
N ALA A 82 -19.84 19.20 -14.08
CA ALA A 82 -20.36 17.94 -13.52
C ALA A 82 -19.32 17.15 -12.72
N VAL A 83 -18.02 17.34 -13.00
CA VAL A 83 -16.93 16.57 -12.37
C VAL A 83 -16.09 17.39 -11.39
N LEU A 84 -16.21 18.72 -11.41
CA LEU A 84 -15.43 19.64 -10.58
C LEU A 84 -16.37 20.69 -9.97
N ALA A 85 -16.43 20.75 -8.65
CA ALA A 85 -17.19 21.74 -7.89
C ALA A 85 -16.32 22.30 -6.76
N ASP A 86 -16.28 23.63 -6.62
CA ASP A 86 -15.52 24.33 -5.57
C ASP A 86 -14.03 23.91 -5.47
N GLY A 87 -13.40 23.60 -6.60
CA GLY A 87 -12.00 23.13 -6.65
C GLY A 87 -11.81 21.64 -6.30
N HIS A 88 -12.91 20.92 -6.03
CA HIS A 88 -12.91 19.50 -5.68
C HIS A 88 -13.53 18.63 -6.78
N PHE A 89 -12.78 17.61 -7.17
CA PHE A 89 -13.26 16.59 -8.10
C PHE A 89 -14.37 15.74 -7.45
N GLN A 90 -15.54 15.73 -8.06
CA GLN A 90 -16.74 15.03 -7.60
C GLN A 90 -16.72 13.58 -8.06
N LEU A 91 -15.85 12.77 -7.45
CA LEU A 91 -15.53 11.42 -7.93
C LEU A 91 -15.82 10.35 -6.86
N TYR A 92 -16.79 9.49 -7.13
CA TYR A 92 -17.02 8.26 -6.37
C TYR A 92 -15.78 7.37 -6.46
N ARG A 93 -15.31 6.88 -5.30
CA ARG A 93 -14.03 6.17 -5.14
C ARG A 93 -12.82 6.90 -5.75
N HIS A 94 -12.87 8.23 -5.92
CA HIS A 94 -11.86 9.01 -6.65
C HIS A 94 -11.63 8.55 -8.12
N ILE A 95 -12.63 7.90 -8.72
CA ILE A 95 -12.56 7.35 -10.09
C ILE A 95 -13.73 7.82 -10.94
N LEU A 96 -14.97 7.72 -10.45
CA LEU A 96 -16.17 7.79 -11.29
C LEU A 96 -17.01 9.03 -10.95
N PRO A 97 -17.30 9.93 -11.89
CA PRO A 97 -18.31 10.95 -11.69
C PRO A 97 -19.71 10.31 -11.55
N PRO A 98 -20.46 10.57 -10.47
CA PRO A 98 -21.76 9.93 -10.25
C PRO A 98 -22.76 10.16 -11.39
N THR A 99 -22.75 11.36 -11.98
CA THR A 99 -23.67 11.79 -13.06
C THR A 99 -23.15 11.49 -14.46
N GLU A 100 -21.85 11.20 -14.62
CA GLU A 100 -21.20 10.99 -15.92
C GLU A 100 -20.40 9.69 -15.94
N GLN A 101 -21.11 8.58 -15.78
CA GLN A 101 -20.53 7.24 -15.57
C GLN A 101 -19.91 6.60 -16.82
N ARG A 102 -19.87 7.32 -17.95
CA ARG A 102 -19.14 6.92 -19.17
C ARG A 102 -17.74 7.55 -19.24
N LEU A 103 -17.41 8.40 -18.28
CA LEU A 103 -16.10 9.00 -18.08
C LEU A 103 -15.52 8.44 -16.78
N GLY A 104 -14.20 8.23 -16.74
CA GLY A 104 -13.53 7.79 -15.53
C GLY A 104 -12.14 8.38 -15.41
N PHE A 105 -11.71 8.54 -14.17
CA PHE A 105 -10.47 9.19 -13.77
C PHE A 105 -9.55 8.15 -13.14
N VAL A 106 -8.33 8.04 -13.68
CA VAL A 106 -7.28 7.17 -13.12
C VAL A 106 -6.12 8.05 -12.71
N GLY A 107 -5.59 7.81 -11.50
CA GLY A 107 -4.51 8.63 -10.91
C GLY A 107 -4.97 9.81 -10.07
N TYR A 108 -6.28 9.93 -9.82
CA TYR A 108 -6.87 11.00 -8.98
C TYR A 108 -6.92 10.65 -7.49
N ALA A 109 -6.67 9.39 -7.14
CA ALA A 109 -6.39 8.94 -5.78
C ALA A 109 -4.87 8.96 -5.52
N ALA A 110 -4.27 10.13 -5.29
CA ALA A 110 -2.83 10.21 -5.04
C ALA A 110 -2.46 9.45 -3.75
N SER A 111 -1.37 8.68 -3.75
CA SER A 111 -0.98 7.84 -2.62
C SER A 111 0.53 7.66 -2.53
N ILE A 112 1.03 6.97 -1.51
CA ILE A 112 2.45 6.54 -1.44
C ILE A 112 2.80 5.43 -2.44
N ALA A 113 1.81 4.84 -3.11
CA ALA A 113 1.95 3.78 -4.11
C ALA A 113 1.10 4.09 -5.35
N CYS A 114 1.26 5.28 -5.94
CA CYS A 114 0.45 5.78 -7.04
C CYS A 114 0.27 4.79 -8.20
N GLN A 115 1.32 4.02 -8.54
CA GLN A 115 1.26 3.02 -9.61
C GLN A 115 0.25 1.93 -9.30
N LEU A 116 0.28 1.41 -8.07
CA LEU A 116 -0.67 0.38 -7.63
C LEU A 116 -2.09 0.94 -7.55
N THR A 117 -2.27 2.12 -6.94
CA THR A 117 -3.60 2.75 -6.86
C THR A 117 -4.18 2.92 -8.26
N SER A 118 -3.39 3.45 -9.20
CA SER A 118 -3.82 3.63 -10.60
C SER A 118 -4.14 2.31 -11.29
N GLU A 119 -3.36 1.25 -11.05
CA GLU A 119 -3.62 -0.09 -11.62
C GLU A 119 -4.93 -0.69 -11.10
N VAL A 120 -5.17 -0.61 -9.79
CA VAL A 120 -6.43 -1.09 -9.18
C VAL A 120 -7.61 -0.25 -9.66
N SER A 121 -7.47 1.08 -9.72
CA SER A 121 -8.50 1.98 -10.26
C SER A 121 -8.84 1.67 -11.72
N ALA A 122 -7.84 1.44 -12.58
CA ALA A 122 -8.06 1.06 -13.97
C ALA A 122 -8.77 -0.29 -14.09
N HIS A 123 -8.45 -1.24 -13.20
CA HIS A 123 -9.15 -2.50 -13.15
C HIS A 123 -10.62 -2.36 -12.73
N TRP A 124 -10.88 -1.56 -11.69
CA TRP A 124 -12.23 -1.24 -11.23
C TRP A 124 -13.04 -0.55 -12.33
N LEU A 125 -12.49 0.51 -12.93
CA LEU A 125 -13.14 1.27 -13.99
C LEU A 125 -13.45 0.41 -15.23
N SER A 126 -12.56 -0.52 -15.55
CA SER A 126 -12.79 -1.49 -16.61
C SER A 126 -13.98 -2.42 -16.33
N GLN A 127 -14.22 -2.85 -15.09
CA GLN A 127 -15.42 -3.63 -14.76
C GLN A 127 -16.67 -2.77 -14.83
N HIS A 128 -16.59 -1.53 -14.35
CA HIS A 128 -17.68 -0.57 -14.43
C HIS A 128 -18.17 -0.39 -15.88
N PHE A 129 -17.25 -0.10 -16.81
CA PHE A 129 -17.61 0.07 -18.23
C PHE A 129 -18.12 -1.22 -18.91
N LEU A 130 -17.88 -2.39 -18.33
CA LEU A 130 -18.44 -3.65 -18.80
C LEU A 130 -19.80 -3.98 -18.15
N GLY A 131 -20.29 -3.12 -17.25
CA GLY A 131 -21.52 -3.36 -16.50
C GLY A 131 -21.40 -4.49 -15.47
N GLU A 132 -20.19 -4.75 -15.00
CA GLU A 132 -19.89 -5.87 -14.10
C GLU A 132 -19.79 -5.46 -12.62
N LEU A 133 -19.92 -4.17 -12.31
CA LEU A 133 -19.99 -3.68 -10.93
C LEU A 133 -21.44 -3.43 -10.54
N ASP A 134 -21.79 -3.87 -9.34
CA ASP A 134 -23.03 -3.47 -8.67
C ASP A 134 -22.76 -2.21 -7.87
N LEU A 135 -22.95 -1.06 -8.51
CA LEU A 135 -22.72 0.25 -7.91
C LEU A 135 -23.98 0.76 -7.21
N PRO A 136 -23.83 1.55 -6.13
CA PRO A 136 -24.95 2.22 -5.51
C PRO A 136 -25.57 3.27 -6.46
N SER A 137 -26.73 3.79 -6.07
CA SER A 137 -27.42 4.84 -6.82
C SER A 137 -26.58 6.13 -6.93
N VAL A 138 -26.94 6.99 -7.88
CA VAL A 138 -26.27 8.29 -8.08
C VAL A 138 -26.30 9.13 -6.79
N ASP A 139 -27.44 9.16 -6.10
CA ASP A 139 -27.62 9.92 -4.86
C ASP A 139 -26.71 9.39 -3.74
N GLU A 140 -26.60 8.06 -3.61
CA GLU A 140 -25.70 7.42 -2.64
C GLU A 140 -24.22 7.69 -2.96
N MET A 141 -23.83 7.66 -4.24
CA MET A 141 -22.48 8.02 -4.66
C MET A 141 -22.16 9.49 -4.35
N GLN A 142 -23.10 10.40 -4.58
CA GLN A 142 -22.94 11.83 -4.27
C GLN A 142 -22.85 12.08 -2.75
N GLU A 143 -23.64 11.36 -1.95
CA GLU A 143 -23.54 11.39 -0.49
C GLU A 143 -22.14 10.93 -0.02
N GLU A 144 -21.62 9.84 -0.58
CA GLU A 144 -20.27 9.38 -0.24
C GLU A 144 -19.20 10.40 -0.62
N VAL A 145 -19.28 11.01 -1.82
CA VAL A 145 -18.34 12.06 -2.26
C VAL A 145 -18.36 13.25 -1.30
N ARG A 146 -19.55 13.73 -0.90
CA ARG A 146 -19.69 14.82 0.06
C ARG A 146 -19.10 14.44 1.41
N ARG A 147 -19.47 13.29 1.97
CA ARG A 147 -18.97 12.79 3.26
C ARG A 147 -17.46 12.67 3.28
N VAL A 148 -16.85 12.13 2.21
CA VAL A 148 -15.39 11.99 2.10
C VAL A 148 -14.71 13.36 1.98
N THR A 149 -15.28 14.28 1.21
CA THR A 149 -14.72 15.63 1.02
C THR A 149 -14.80 16.47 2.29
N GLU A 150 -15.92 16.42 3.01
CA GLU A 150 -16.08 17.08 4.32
C GLU A 150 -15.06 16.54 5.33
N TRP A 151 -14.97 15.20 5.44
CA TRP A 151 -14.02 14.56 6.35
C TRP A 151 -12.56 14.89 5.99
N LEU A 152 -12.20 14.92 4.71
CA LEU A 152 -10.85 15.30 4.29
C LEU A 152 -10.55 16.77 4.57
N THR A 153 -11.53 17.66 4.46
CA THR A 153 -11.37 19.08 4.82
C THR A 153 -11.08 19.23 6.31
N GLU A 154 -11.72 18.42 7.15
CA GLU A 154 -11.49 18.38 8.59
C GLU A 154 -10.10 17.81 8.95
N VAL A 155 -9.71 16.69 8.33
CA VAL A 155 -8.45 16.00 8.64
C VAL A 155 -7.23 16.66 7.98
N LEU A 156 -7.41 17.28 6.82
CA LEU A 156 -6.36 17.91 6.00
C LEU A 156 -6.64 19.37 5.66
N PRO A 157 -6.79 20.25 6.67
CA PRO A 157 -7.14 21.66 6.45
C PRO A 157 -6.08 22.44 5.66
N ALA A 158 -4.83 21.95 5.62
CA ALA A 158 -3.75 22.57 4.85
C ALA A 158 -3.76 22.20 3.35
N ARG A 159 -4.67 21.31 2.92
CA ARG A 159 -4.87 20.93 1.51
C ARG A 159 -6.29 21.29 1.09
N PRO A 160 -6.55 22.57 0.76
CA PRO A 160 -7.86 23.01 0.33
C PRO A 160 -8.26 22.42 -1.04
N GLU A 161 -7.30 21.98 -1.84
CA GLU A 161 -7.53 21.41 -3.17
C GLU A 161 -6.77 20.07 -3.31
N GLY A 162 -7.35 19.13 -4.07
CA GLY A 162 -6.76 17.83 -4.38
C GLY A 162 -6.93 16.76 -3.28
N TYR A 163 -6.77 15.50 -3.68
CA TYR A 163 -7.00 14.33 -2.82
C TYR A 163 -5.70 13.54 -2.61
N PHE A 164 -5.39 13.19 -1.36
CA PHE A 164 -4.32 12.25 -1.03
C PHE A 164 -4.88 11.15 -0.12
N VAL A 165 -4.91 9.91 -0.60
CA VAL A 165 -5.42 8.73 0.12
C VAL A 165 -4.31 7.97 0.84
N GLY A 166 -3.09 8.51 0.93
CA GLY A 166 -1.89 7.78 1.33
C GLY A 166 -2.00 6.96 2.63
N PRO A 167 -2.41 7.54 3.77
CA PRO A 167 -2.62 6.83 5.03
C PRO A 167 -3.75 5.81 4.97
N TYR A 168 -4.67 5.99 4.02
CA TYR A 168 -5.86 5.18 3.83
C TYR A 168 -5.76 4.26 2.61
N LEU A 169 -4.55 4.14 2.03
CA LEU A 169 -4.30 3.43 0.77
C LEU A 169 -4.82 1.99 0.79
N VAL A 170 -4.60 1.27 1.89
CA VAL A 170 -5.04 -0.13 2.03
C VAL A 170 -6.56 -0.22 2.03
N HIS A 171 -7.23 0.65 2.80
CA HIS A 171 -8.69 0.73 2.84
C HIS A 171 -9.27 1.08 1.48
N HIS A 172 -8.71 2.09 0.81
CA HIS A 172 -9.15 2.49 -0.52
C HIS A 172 -9.01 1.34 -1.53
N ILE A 173 -7.90 0.60 -1.51
CA ILE A 173 -7.73 -0.57 -2.38
C ILE A 173 -8.73 -1.68 -2.01
N ASP A 174 -8.97 -1.93 -0.72
CA ASP A 174 -9.90 -2.95 -0.27
C ASP A 174 -11.34 -2.64 -0.67
N ASP A 175 -11.74 -1.37 -0.63
CA ASP A 175 -13.04 -0.90 -1.16
C ASP A 175 -13.17 -1.24 -2.65
N LEU A 176 -12.21 -0.83 -3.48
CA LEU A 176 -12.23 -1.14 -4.92
C LEU A 176 -12.25 -2.66 -5.18
N VAL A 177 -11.51 -3.42 -4.39
CA VAL A 177 -11.43 -4.88 -4.52
C VAL A 177 -12.74 -5.54 -4.11
N THR A 178 -13.40 -5.01 -3.09
CA THR A 178 -14.71 -5.46 -2.62
C THR A 178 -15.78 -5.17 -3.66
N ASP A 179 -15.83 -3.95 -4.20
CA ASP A 179 -16.75 -3.57 -5.29
C ASP A 179 -16.58 -4.50 -6.49
N MET A 180 -15.34 -4.90 -6.80
CA MET A 180 -15.01 -5.87 -7.86
C MET A 180 -15.40 -7.33 -7.54
N GLY A 181 -16.00 -7.61 -6.39
CA GLY A 181 -16.40 -8.95 -5.95
C GLY A 181 -15.22 -9.88 -5.62
N LEU A 182 -14.05 -9.32 -5.29
CA LEU A 182 -12.84 -10.08 -5.05
C LEU A 182 -12.46 -10.13 -3.56
N PRO A 183 -11.74 -11.17 -3.10
CA PRO A 183 -11.24 -11.21 -1.73
C PRO A 183 -10.21 -10.09 -1.47
N THR A 184 -10.45 -9.32 -0.40
CA THR A 184 -9.52 -8.28 0.08
C THR A 184 -8.24 -8.88 0.66
N LYS A 185 -8.34 -10.02 1.36
CA LYS A 185 -7.18 -10.72 1.91
C LYS A 185 -6.22 -11.17 0.82
N ARG A 186 -4.96 -10.75 0.90
CA ARG A 186 -3.96 -11.03 -0.15
C ARG A 186 -2.92 -12.09 0.20
N THR A 187 -2.92 -12.56 1.43
CA THR A 187 -2.07 -13.66 1.89
C THR A 187 -2.91 -14.77 2.53
N SER A 188 -2.37 -15.99 2.55
CA SER A 188 -3.02 -17.15 3.16
C SER A 188 -2.77 -17.27 4.67
N ASN A 189 -1.98 -16.38 5.27
CA ASN A 189 -1.54 -16.46 6.65
C ASN A 189 -1.89 -15.18 7.41
N PHE A 190 -2.55 -15.35 8.56
CA PHE A 190 -2.98 -14.25 9.43
C PHE A 190 -1.83 -13.30 9.80
N LEU A 191 -0.66 -13.83 10.18
CA LEU A 191 0.47 -12.99 10.60
C LEU A 191 1.00 -12.14 9.44
N THR A 192 1.13 -12.71 8.23
CA THR A 192 1.61 -11.94 7.07
C THR A 192 0.57 -10.94 6.57
N GLU A 193 -0.71 -11.23 6.78
CA GLU A 193 -1.80 -10.34 6.39
C GLU A 193 -1.78 -9.05 7.22
N TYR A 194 -1.78 -9.20 8.55
CA TYR A 194 -2.00 -8.08 9.48
C TYR A 194 -0.73 -7.51 10.10
N LEU A 195 0.35 -8.29 10.22
CA LEU A 195 1.62 -7.83 10.80
C LEU A 195 2.72 -7.65 9.74
N GLY A 196 2.51 -8.15 8.53
CA GLY A 196 3.44 -7.98 7.43
C GLY A 196 3.35 -6.60 6.79
N GLY A 197 4.47 -6.08 6.30
CA GLY A 197 4.47 -4.82 5.55
C GLY A 197 3.59 -4.87 4.29
N PHE A 198 2.98 -3.75 3.95
CA PHE A 198 2.27 -3.57 2.69
C PHE A 198 3.25 -3.73 1.51
N ALA A 199 2.86 -4.50 0.50
CA ALA A 199 3.68 -4.72 -0.69
C ALA A 199 2.80 -4.76 -1.94
N PRO A 200 3.03 -3.88 -2.94
CA PRO A 200 2.26 -3.88 -4.19
C PRO A 200 2.25 -5.22 -4.91
N GLY A 201 3.33 -6.01 -4.79
CA GLY A 201 3.42 -7.34 -5.37
C GLY A 201 2.34 -8.34 -4.89
N ARG A 202 1.62 -8.04 -3.80
CA ARG A 202 0.45 -8.80 -3.34
C ARG A 202 -0.72 -8.76 -4.34
N TYR A 203 -0.78 -7.75 -5.22
CA TYR A 203 -1.87 -7.55 -6.19
C TYR A 203 -1.50 -8.00 -7.62
N ARG A 204 -0.33 -8.59 -7.84
CA ARG A 204 0.17 -8.97 -9.18
C ARG A 204 -0.74 -9.91 -9.98
N ASN A 205 -1.64 -10.63 -9.32
CA ASN A 205 -2.58 -11.57 -9.94
C ASN A 205 -4.02 -11.03 -10.00
N LEU A 206 -4.23 -9.74 -9.71
CA LEU A 206 -5.55 -9.11 -9.71
C LEU A 206 -6.27 -9.28 -11.05
N ALA A 207 -5.57 -9.03 -12.16
CA ALA A 207 -6.12 -9.24 -13.51
C ALA A 207 -6.55 -10.70 -13.77
N GLU A 208 -5.78 -11.67 -13.27
CA GLU A 208 -6.10 -13.10 -13.41
C GLU A 208 -7.31 -13.48 -12.54
N GLN A 209 -7.38 -12.96 -11.31
CA GLN A 209 -8.53 -13.17 -10.42
C GLN A 209 -9.82 -12.63 -11.04
N ARG A 210 -9.78 -11.41 -11.61
CA ARG A 210 -10.92 -10.84 -12.35
C ARG A 210 -11.35 -11.72 -13.51
N ARG A 211 -10.41 -12.16 -14.35
CA ARG A 211 -10.72 -13.06 -15.48
C ARG A 211 -11.34 -14.38 -15.03
N ARG A 212 -10.85 -14.95 -13.92
CA ARG A 212 -11.42 -16.17 -13.33
C ARG A 212 -12.82 -15.94 -12.75
N ALA A 213 -13.07 -14.81 -12.10
CA ALA A 213 -14.39 -14.45 -11.58
C ALA A 213 -15.41 -14.37 -12.73
N ARG A 214 -15.04 -13.74 -13.86
CA ARG A 214 -15.86 -13.70 -15.08
C ARG A 214 -16.03 -15.07 -15.76
N GLY A 215 -14.95 -15.83 -15.84
CA GLY A 215 -14.91 -17.14 -16.50
C GLY A 215 -15.52 -18.28 -15.67
N GLY A 216 -15.75 -18.06 -14.37
CA GLY A 216 -16.40 -19.00 -13.46
C GLY A 216 -17.82 -19.36 -13.87
N ASP A 217 -18.49 -18.49 -14.63
CA ASP A 217 -19.79 -18.75 -15.25
C ASP A 217 -19.70 -19.45 -16.61
N ARG A 218 -18.51 -19.62 -17.19
CA ARG A 218 -18.35 -20.14 -18.56
C ARG A 218 -17.50 -21.39 -18.74
N GLU A 219 -16.52 -21.71 -17.89
CA GLU A 219 -15.72 -22.92 -18.16
C GLU A 219 -14.92 -23.45 -16.97
N GLY A 220 -15.33 -24.62 -16.48
CA GLY A 220 -14.50 -25.49 -15.67
C GLY A 220 -13.28 -25.98 -16.45
N ARG A 221 -12.16 -25.26 -16.39
CA ARG A 221 -10.84 -25.82 -16.68
C ARG A 221 -9.78 -25.21 -15.75
N HIS A 222 -9.54 -25.95 -14.67
CA HIS A 222 -8.51 -25.67 -13.68
C HIS A 222 -7.11 -25.57 -14.31
N GLN A 223 -6.49 -24.40 -14.21
CA GLN A 223 -5.04 -24.29 -14.15
C GLN A 223 -4.66 -23.79 -12.75
N ARG A 224 -4.26 -24.73 -11.89
CA ARG A 224 -3.67 -24.43 -10.58
C ARG A 224 -2.33 -23.74 -10.82
N TYR A 225 -2.30 -22.42 -10.66
CA TYR A 225 -1.04 -21.67 -10.66
C TYR A 225 -0.24 -22.06 -9.41
N VAL A 226 0.79 -22.88 -9.58
CA VAL A 226 1.79 -23.15 -8.55
C VAL A 226 2.94 -22.18 -8.81
N SER A 227 3.15 -21.20 -7.93
CA SER A 227 4.23 -20.24 -8.13
C SER A 227 5.59 -20.96 -8.08
N ALA A 228 6.56 -20.48 -8.87
CA ALA A 228 7.91 -21.03 -8.91
C ALA A 228 8.55 -21.16 -7.51
N SER A 229 8.23 -20.24 -6.59
CA SER A 229 8.66 -20.29 -5.19
C SER A 229 8.14 -21.51 -4.42
N HIS A 230 6.91 -21.95 -4.66
CA HIS A 230 6.36 -23.17 -4.04
C HIS A 230 7.00 -24.43 -4.62
N VAL A 231 7.29 -24.46 -5.92
CA VAL A 231 8.00 -25.56 -6.57
C VAL A 231 9.43 -25.67 -6.03
N ILE A 232 10.15 -24.55 -5.92
CA ILE A 232 11.50 -24.50 -5.37
C ILE A 232 11.50 -24.95 -3.90
N GLY A 233 10.55 -24.47 -3.09
CA GLY A 233 10.42 -24.88 -1.69
C GLY A 233 10.15 -26.38 -1.53
N ALA A 234 9.26 -26.95 -2.34
CA ALA A 234 8.95 -28.38 -2.33
C ALA A 234 10.15 -29.23 -2.76
N LEU A 235 10.88 -28.81 -3.80
CA LEU A 235 12.10 -29.49 -4.24
C LEU A 235 13.21 -29.44 -3.18
N ALA A 236 13.39 -28.30 -2.51
CA ALA A 236 14.35 -28.16 -1.41
C ALA A 236 14.01 -29.09 -0.23
N ALA A 237 12.73 -29.16 0.16
CA ALA A 237 12.26 -30.06 1.21
C ALA A 237 12.48 -31.54 0.85
N LEU A 238 12.12 -31.96 -0.37
CA LEU A 238 12.37 -33.31 -0.87
C LEU A 238 13.86 -33.65 -0.91
N THR A 239 14.72 -32.69 -1.27
CA THR A 239 16.16 -32.87 -1.29
C THR A 239 16.72 -33.03 0.13
N LEU A 240 16.26 -32.23 1.09
CA LEU A 240 16.62 -32.36 2.50
C LEU A 240 16.19 -33.72 3.08
N VAL A 241 14.97 -34.17 2.78
CA VAL A 241 14.49 -35.50 3.22
C VAL A 241 15.34 -36.62 2.63
N ARG A 242 15.73 -36.53 1.34
CA ARG A 242 16.61 -37.53 0.72
C ARG A 242 18.03 -37.52 1.30
N VAL A 243 18.57 -36.35 1.62
CA VAL A 243 19.87 -36.21 2.27
C VAL A 243 19.82 -36.78 3.68
N ALA A 244 18.80 -36.44 4.48
CA ALA A 244 18.59 -36.98 5.81
C ALA A 244 18.43 -38.51 5.78
N ALA A 245 17.65 -39.06 4.85
CA ALA A 245 17.49 -40.50 4.69
C ALA A 245 18.77 -41.22 4.25
N ARG A 246 19.63 -40.59 3.44
CA ARG A 246 20.96 -41.11 3.08
C ARG A 246 21.92 -41.09 4.26
N LEU A 247 21.94 -40.01 5.03
CA LEU A 247 22.77 -39.87 6.22
C LEU A 247 22.34 -40.86 7.31
N TYR A 248 21.03 -41.02 7.52
CA TYR A 248 20.47 -42.03 8.42
C TYR A 248 20.87 -43.44 8.00
N ARG A 249 20.73 -43.80 6.71
CA ARG A 249 21.19 -45.10 6.19
C ARG A 249 22.70 -45.30 6.36
N ARG A 250 23.53 -44.30 6.09
CA ARG A 250 24.99 -44.37 6.31
C ARG A 250 25.33 -44.51 7.80
N GLY A 251 24.61 -43.82 8.68
CA GLY A 251 24.76 -43.93 10.14
C GLY A 251 24.32 -45.29 10.70
N CYS A 252 23.24 -45.87 10.16
CA CYS A 252 22.82 -47.24 10.48
C CYS A 252 23.83 -48.27 9.97
N VAL A 253 24.34 -48.12 8.74
CA VAL A 253 25.36 -49.03 8.19
C VAL A 253 26.68 -48.92 8.97
N ALA A 254 27.07 -47.72 9.41
CA ALA A 254 28.27 -47.53 10.24
C ALA A 254 28.10 -48.11 11.67
N LYS A 255 26.89 -48.10 12.24
CA LYS A 255 26.60 -48.76 13.53
C LYS A 255 26.47 -50.28 13.39
N LEU A 256 25.96 -50.79 12.27
CA LEU A 256 25.86 -52.23 12.00
C LEU A 256 27.22 -52.86 11.67
N ALA A 257 28.13 -52.14 11.00
CA ALA A 257 29.47 -52.63 10.68
C ALA A 257 30.42 -52.76 11.89
N LYS A 258 30.04 -52.23 13.07
CA LYS A 258 30.81 -52.39 14.32
C LYS A 258 30.33 -53.52 15.24
N ALA A 259 29.32 -54.29 14.83
CA ALA A 259 28.89 -55.48 15.55
C ALA A 259 29.42 -56.74 14.83
N SER A 260 30.59 -57.23 15.26
CA SER A 260 31.12 -58.55 14.86
C SER A 260 30.41 -59.66 15.65
N PRO A 261 30.17 -60.86 15.08
CA PRO A 261 29.29 -61.85 15.66
C PRO A 261 30.02 -62.69 16.72
N GLY A 262 29.57 -62.61 17.97
CA GLY A 262 30.11 -63.45 19.03
C GLY A 262 29.75 -62.96 20.43
N SER A 263 28.47 -63.04 20.80
CA SER A 263 28.06 -63.22 22.20
C SER A 263 26.54 -63.38 22.29
N THR A 264 26.10 -64.60 22.54
CA THR A 264 24.81 -64.90 23.14
C THR A 264 24.80 -64.32 24.55
N LEU A 265 23.92 -63.36 24.85
CA LEU A 265 23.49 -63.18 26.24
C LEU A 265 22.12 -62.48 26.36
N ALA A 266 21.16 -63.30 26.77
CA ALA A 266 20.05 -63.03 27.69
C ALA A 266 19.12 -61.82 27.42
N LEU A 267 17.91 -62.17 26.93
CA LEU A 267 16.67 -61.46 27.25
C LEU A 267 16.50 -61.36 28.77
N ARG A 268 16.58 -60.14 29.32
CA ARG A 268 15.99 -59.78 30.61
C ARG A 268 14.92 -58.72 30.37
N PHE A 269 13.67 -59.13 30.55
CA PHE A 269 12.56 -58.23 30.81
C PHE A 269 12.78 -57.56 32.17
N GLY A 270 12.93 -56.24 32.17
CA GLY A 270 12.99 -55.40 33.36
C GLY A 270 11.84 -54.41 33.31
N SER A 271 10.79 -54.71 34.06
CA SER A 271 9.73 -53.78 34.47
C SER A 271 10.34 -52.60 35.23
N GLY A 272 10.04 -51.37 34.81
CA GLY A 272 10.55 -50.16 35.44
C GLY A 272 9.69 -48.94 35.19
N MET A 273 8.67 -48.79 36.04
CA MET A 273 8.00 -47.57 36.50
C MET A 273 7.83 -46.37 35.56
N ALA A 274 6.55 -46.09 35.30
CA ALA A 274 6.04 -44.77 35.00
C ALA A 274 6.32 -43.77 36.13
N GLN A 275 6.70 -42.54 35.76
CA GLN A 275 6.32 -41.33 36.50
C GLN A 275 6.14 -40.15 35.53
N PRO A 276 5.09 -39.33 35.72
CA PRO A 276 4.81 -38.18 34.87
C PRO A 276 5.47 -36.91 35.41
N LEU A 277 6.03 -36.07 34.53
CA LEU A 277 6.42 -34.71 34.86
C LEU A 277 5.32 -33.74 34.42
N ARG A 278 4.74 -33.05 35.39
CA ARG A 278 3.85 -31.89 35.24
C ARG A 278 4.66 -30.60 35.07
N ARG A 279 4.13 -29.74 34.19
CA ARG A 279 4.12 -28.26 34.14
C ARG A 279 5.46 -27.49 34.04
N PHE A 280 5.56 -26.66 33.00
CA PHE A 280 5.15 -25.25 33.07
C PHE A 280 4.16 -24.96 31.94
#